data_AF-A0A6S6UK25-F1
#
_entry.id   AF-A0A6S6UK25-F1
#
_cell.length_a   1.000
_cell.length_b   1.000
_cell.length_c   1.000
_cell.angle_alpha   90.00
_cell.angle_beta   90.00
_cell.angle_gamma   90.00
#
_symmetry.space_group_name_H-M   'P 1'
#
loop_
_entity.id
_entity.type
_entity.pdbx_description
1 polymer ?
#
loop_
_entity_poly.entity_id
_entity_poly.type
_entity_poly.pdbx_seq_one_letter_code
_entity_poly.pdbx_strand_id
1 'polypeptide(L)' 'MSIRLLLTGGTIDKHYNMSNGALDFEESHIRSALEQGRCMAGVVIQPVIMKDSLEVTETDRELIRQACHDSDESKLV' A
#
# COMPACT_ATOMS: atom_id res chain seq x y z
N MET A 1 -10.35 -17.74 4.56
CA MET A 1 -9.90 -17.23 3.25
C MET A 1 -9.32 -15.85 3.51
N SER A 2 -8.03 -15.65 3.27
CA SER A 2 -7.37 -14.36 3.46
C SER A 2 -7.08 -13.67 2.12
N ILE A 3 -6.99 -12.35 2.15
CA ILE A 3 -6.60 -11.49 1.03
C ILE A 3 -5.28 -10.82 1.41
N ARG A 4 -4.29 -10.81 0.50
CA ARG A 4 -3.08 -10.00 0.63
C ARG A 4 -3.36 -8.61 0.05
N LEU A 5 -3.14 -7.56 0.85
CA LEU A 5 -3.06 -6.19 0.36
C LEU A 5 -1.60 -5.79 0.19
N LEU A 6 -1.21 -5.48 -1.04
CA LEU A 6 0.14 -5.02 -1.38
C LEU A 6 0.14 -3.51 -1.56
N LEU A 7 0.73 -2.80 -0.60
CA LEU A 7 0.69 -1.34 -0.61
C LEU A 7 1.82 -0.78 -1.47
N THR A 8 1.46 0.17 -2.33
CA THR A 8 2.39 0.81 -3.29
C THR A 8 2.45 2.34 -3.15
N GLY A 9 1.67 2.91 -2.22
CA GLY A 9 1.51 4.35 -2.04
C GLY A 9 0.36 4.92 -2.88
N GLY A 10 0.63 5.99 -3.65
CA GLY A 10 -0.39 6.77 -4.34
C GLY A 10 -1.16 7.72 -3.42
N THR A 11 -2.15 8.44 -3.96
CA THR A 11 -2.89 9.49 -3.25
C THR A 11 -3.56 9.03 -1.95
N ILE A 12 -3.91 7.74 -1.85
CA ILE A 12 -4.54 7.17 -0.65
C ILE A 12 -3.65 7.24 0.59
N ASP A 13 -2.32 7.27 0.41
CA ASP A 13 -1.32 7.30 1.48
C ASP A 13 -0.56 8.63 1.56
N LYS A 14 -0.96 9.64 0.77
CA LYS A 14 -0.34 10.97 0.83
C LYS A 14 -0.87 11.75 2.03
N HIS A 15 0.04 12.27 2.83
CA HIS A 15 -0.24 13.22 3.88
C HIS A 15 0.08 14.64 3.41
N TYR A 16 -0.83 15.58 3.64
CA TYR A 16 -0.57 16.99 3.41
C TYR A 16 0.14 17.59 4.62
N ASN A 17 1.41 17.93 4.44
CA ASN A 17 2.19 18.60 5.47
C ASN A 17 1.77 20.07 5.56
N MET A 18 0.95 20.39 6.55
CA MET A 18 0.42 21.74 6.79
C MET A 18 1.50 22.79 7.03
N SER A 19 2.73 22.40 7.39
CA SER A 19 3.82 23.32 7.72
C SER A 19 4.53 23.86 6.48
N ASN A 20 4.66 23.05 5.43
CA ASN A 20 5.38 23.40 4.20
C ASN A 20 4.54 23.27 2.92
N GLY A 21 3.30 22.75 3.03
CA GLY A 21 2.38 22.52 1.94
C GLY A 21 2.73 21.33 1.02
N ALA A 22 3.70 20.50 1.42
CA ALA A 22 4.10 19.33 0.64
C ALA A 22 3.13 18.16 0.80
N LEU A 23 3.10 17.27 -0.19
CA LEU A 23 2.42 15.98 -0.12
C LEU A 23 3.47 14.90 0.03
N ASP A 24 3.58 14.35 1.23
CA ASP A 24 4.62 13.38 1.60
C ASP A 24 3.99 12.02 1.92
N PHE A 25 4.82 10.97 1.90
CA PHE A 25 4.45 9.64 2.36
C PHE A 25 5.03 9.42 3.77
N GLU A 26 4.18 9.10 4.74
CA GLU A 26 4.59 8.70 6.09
C GLU A 26 4.23 7.23 6.34
N GLU A 27 3.39 6.96 7.34
CA GLU A 27 2.83 5.64 7.59
C GLU A 27 1.53 5.46 6.79
N SER A 28 1.33 4.29 6.19
CA SER A 28 0.14 4.04 5.39
C SER A 28 -1.14 4.15 6.22
N HIS A 29 -2.14 4.83 5.68
CA HIS A 29 -3.45 5.00 6.32
C HIS A 29 -4.35 3.76 6.20
N ILE A 30 -3.94 2.77 5.39
CA ILE A 30 -4.78 1.63 5.04
C ILE A 30 -5.19 0.80 6.26
N ARG A 31 -4.26 0.56 7.20
CA ARG A 31 -4.61 -0.18 8.43
C ARG A 31 -5.71 0.52 9.22
N SER A 32 -5.54 1.82 9.49
CA SER A 32 -6.52 2.63 10.22
C SER A 32 -7.87 2.68 9.49
N ALA A 33 -7.85 2.84 8.16
CA ALA A 33 -9.07 2.85 7.36
C ALA A 33 -9.82 1.50 7.42
N LEU A 34 -9.11 0.37 7.35
CA LEU A 34 -9.71 -0.96 7.48
C LEU A 34 -10.26 -1.21 8.89
N GLU A 35 -9.57 -0.75 9.93
CA GLU A 35 -10.04 -0.82 11.32
C GLU A 35 -11.33 -0.03 11.51
N GLN A 36 -11.38 1.23 11.04
CA GLN A 36 -12.58 2.07 11.09
C GLN A 36 -13.75 1.46 10.29
N GLY A 37 -13.45 0.88 9.13
CA GLY A 37 -14.43 0.20 8.28
C GLY A 37 -14.89 -1.16 8.82
N ARG A 38 -14.24 -1.70 9.87
CA ARG A 38 -14.42 -3.07 10.38
C ARG A 38 -14.16 -4.15 9.31
N CYS A 39 -13.18 -3.90 8.43
CA CYS A 39 -12.80 -4.74 7.30
C CYS A 39 -11.49 -5.53 7.53
N MET A 40 -11.11 -5.78 8.79
CA MET A 40 -9.85 -6.43 9.14
C MET A 40 -9.86 -7.96 9.06
N ALA A 41 -11.04 -8.58 8.89
CA ALA A 41 -11.16 -10.04 8.92
C ALA A 41 -10.50 -10.68 7.68
N GLY A 42 -9.40 -11.41 7.90
CA GLY A 42 -8.71 -12.14 6.85
C GLY A 42 -7.91 -11.26 5.89
N VAL A 43 -7.35 -10.15 6.37
CA VAL A 43 -6.46 -9.31 5.55
C VAL A 43 -5.03 -9.42 6.06
N VAL A 44 -4.09 -9.65 5.15
CA VAL A 44 -2.64 -9.56 5.39
C VAL A 44 -2.11 -8.36 4.62
N ILE A 45 -1.56 -7.38 5.31
CA ILE A 45 -1.07 -6.13 4.70
C ILE A 45 0.45 -6.20 4.58
N GLN A 46 0.97 -5.88 3.39
CA GLN A 46 2.40 -5.79 3.12
C GLN A 46 2.70 -4.53 2.32
N PRO A 47 3.44 -3.56 2.87
CA PRO A 47 4.06 -2.51 2.07
C PRO A 47 5.12 -3.10 1.13
N VAL A 48 5.08 -2.73 -0.14
CA VAL A 48 6.07 -3.13 -1.16
C VAL A 48 6.90 -1.93 -1.57
N ILE A 49 6.24 -0.83 -1.93
CA ILE A 49 6.83 0.47 -2.21
C ILE A 49 5.90 1.56 -1.63
N MET A 50 6.38 2.79 -1.50
CA MET A 50 5.55 3.94 -1.11
C MET A 50 5.92 5.12 -2.02
N LYS A 51 5.27 5.22 -3.18
CA LYS A 51 5.58 6.21 -4.22
C LYS A 51 4.34 6.82 -4.83
N ASP A 52 4.49 7.98 -5.47
CA ASP A 52 3.48 8.44 -6.42
C ASP A 52 3.49 7.51 -7.65
N SER A 53 2.32 7.22 -8.20
CA SER A 53 2.21 6.31 -9.34
C SER A 53 2.93 6.82 -10.59
N LEU A 54 3.13 8.13 -10.71
CA LEU A 54 3.90 8.77 -11.76
C LEU A 54 5.42 8.55 -11.62
N GLU A 55 5.88 8.17 -10.42
CA GLU A 55 7.30 7.95 -10.09
C GLU A 55 7.67 6.47 -10.02
N VAL A 56 6.73 5.57 -10.31
CA VAL A 56 6.96 4.12 -10.32
C VAL A 56 7.86 3.74 -11.50
N THR A 57 9.03 3.19 -11.18
CA THR A 57 10.02 2.74 -12.14
C THR A 57 9.85 1.26 -12.50
N GLU A 58 10.54 0.79 -13.54
CA GLU A 58 10.56 -0.64 -13.89
C GLU A 58 11.11 -1.53 -12.76
N THR A 59 12.09 -1.04 -11.99
CA THR A 59 12.59 -1.77 -10.82
C THR A 59 11.50 -1.92 -9.75
N ASP A 60 10.69 -0.88 -9.55
CA ASP A 60 9.56 -0.94 -8.62
C ASP A 60 8.48 -1.93 -9.10
N ARG A 61 8.22 -1.96 -10.41
CA ARG A 61 7.28 -2.94 -11.00
C ARG A 61 7.74 -4.37 -10.76
N GLU A 62 9.04 -4.63 -10.88
CA GLU A 62 9.60 -5.95 -10.62
C GLU A 62 9.47 -6.35 -9.14
N LEU A 63 9.65 -5.41 -8.20
CA LEU A 63 9.39 -5.64 -6.78
C LEU A 63 7.92 -5.99 -6.53
N ILE A 64 6.98 -5.28 -7.16
CA ILE A 64 5.54 -5.60 -7.08
C ILE A 64 5.27 -7.00 -7.65
N ARG A 65 5.83 -7.32 -8.83
CA ARG A 65 5.68 -8.63 -9.47
C ARG A 65 6.17 -9.76 -8.56
N GLN A 66 7.33 -9.57 -7.94
CA GLN A 66 7.92 -10.54 -7.02
C GLN A 66 7.05 -10.70 -5.75
N ALA A 67 6.56 -9.61 -5.17
CA ALA A 67 5.65 -9.66 -4.02
C ALA A 67 4.35 -10.41 -4.34
N CYS A 68 3.80 -10.24 -5.55
CA CYS A 68 2.63 -11.01 -6.00
C CYS A 68 2.94 -12.51 -6.08
N HIS A 69 4.09 -12.89 -6.63
CA HIS A 69 4.50 -14.28 -6.77
C HIS A 69 4.74 -14.96 -5.42
N ASP A 70 5.32 -14.23 -4.46
CA ASP A 70 5.71 -14.75 -3.14
C ASP A 70 4.57 -14.72 -2.11
N SER A 71 3.38 -14.28 -2.52
CA SER A 71 2.21 -14.23 -1.64
C SER A 71 1.56 -15.60 -1.50
N ASP A 72 1.39 -16.06 -0.26
CA ASP A 72 0.70 -17.31 0.05
C ASP A 72 -0.81 -17.24 -0.23
N GLU A 73 -1.39 -16.03 -0.23
CA GLU A 73 -2.81 -15.81 -0.47
C GLU A 73 -3.17 -15.96 -1.96
N SER A 74 -4.25 -16.69 -2.24
CA SER A 74 -4.78 -16.84 -3.59
C SER A 74 -5.55 -15.61 -4.11
N LYS A 75 -5.59 -14.52 -3.35
CA LYS A 75 -6.26 -13.25 -3.68
C LYS A 75 -5.36 -12.09 -3.28
N LEU A 76 -5.01 -11.26 -4.25
CA LEU A 76 -4.17 -10.08 -4.09
C LEU A 76 -4.99 -8.83 -4.45
N VAL A 77 -4.78 -7.77 -3.69
CA VAL A 77 -5.30 -6.41 -3.94
C VAL A 77 -4.14 -5.43 -3.88
#